data_AF-A0A421B7T4-F1
#
_entry.id   AF-A0A421B7T4-F1
#
_cell.length_a   1.000
_cell.length_b   1.000
_cell.length_c   1.000
_cell.angle_alpha   90.00
_cell.angle_beta   90.00
_cell.angle_gamma   90.00
#
_symmetry.space_group_name_H-M   'P 1'
#
loop_
_entity.id
_entity.type
_entity.pdbx_description
1 polymer ?
#
loop_
_entity_poly.entity_id
_entity_poly.type
_entity_poly.pdbx_seq_one_letter_code
_entity_poly.pdbx_strand_id
1 'polypeptide(L)'
;MPASEQPRTRLEELLQRRHWTVDDLRRRFAQAQAFSLLNGRHPAARTRELYLLAGVASGLMARASHDLGASREAMTQARATYACADNAGHDGLRTWARGLQALIAYWAGNPAESVSYSQRGTPAASRTPSTAAVWLASLEARSLAALGHWSEVHSAVDRANKSRDHATGDELDDLGGLCTFTRARQLYYAADALAWSAAEADQAEARAVAAVDAYAVVPEAARAFGDHAGTRCALAITRISRGDVEGAAHAVATVLDMPPAQRTYGIVTSVGHVQRALAIVAGGSAGSELTDRLRDFTTRRMAIPS
;
A
#
# COMPACT_ATOMS: atom_id res chain seq x y z
N MET A 1 -16.10 6.94 -41.60
CA MET A 1 -15.54 5.75 -40.93
C MET A 1 -14.52 6.23 -39.91
N PRO A 2 -14.72 6.03 -38.60
CA PRO A 2 -13.72 6.43 -37.62
C PRO A 2 -12.58 5.41 -37.63
N ALA A 3 -11.34 5.92 -37.54
CA ALA A 3 -10.12 5.15 -37.56
C ALA A 3 -10.04 4.24 -36.33
N SER A 4 -9.67 2.97 -36.55
CA SER A 4 -9.43 2.00 -35.48
C SER A 4 -8.14 2.37 -34.72
N GLU A 5 -8.28 2.79 -33.46
CA GLU A 5 -7.15 2.92 -32.53
C GLU A 5 -6.54 1.55 -32.24
N GLN A 6 -5.22 1.44 -32.42
CA GLN A 6 -4.45 0.24 -32.04
C GLN A 6 -4.29 0.16 -30.51
N PRO A 7 -4.35 -1.05 -29.92
CA PRO A 7 -4.22 -1.26 -28.47
C PRO A 7 -2.83 -0.85 -27.98
N ARG A 8 -2.78 -0.13 -26.84
CA ARG A 8 -1.56 0.44 -26.26
C ARG A 8 -0.88 -0.49 -25.25
N THR A 9 -1.55 -1.56 -24.81
CA THR A 9 -1.04 -2.55 -23.86
C THR A 9 -1.54 -3.98 -24.14
N ARG A 10 -0.83 -5.00 -23.63
CA ARG A 10 -1.19 -6.44 -23.76
C ARG A 10 -2.51 -6.79 -23.03
N LEU A 11 -2.86 -6.03 -22.00
CA LEU A 11 -4.16 -6.11 -21.34
C LEU A 11 -5.29 -5.64 -22.27
N GLU A 12 -5.08 -4.55 -23.00
CA GLU A 12 -6.03 -4.04 -24.00
C GLU A 12 -6.17 -4.99 -25.20
N GLU A 13 -5.09 -5.64 -25.65
CA GLU A 13 -5.15 -6.69 -26.68
C GLU A 13 -6.01 -7.89 -26.25
N LEU A 14 -5.90 -8.32 -24.99
CA LEU A 14 -6.69 -9.41 -24.43
C LEU A 14 -8.17 -9.03 -24.30
N LEU A 15 -8.47 -7.77 -23.99
CA LEU A 15 -9.83 -7.24 -23.87
C LEU A 15 -10.50 -7.04 -25.24
N GLN A 16 -9.77 -6.56 -26.26
CA GLN A 16 -10.27 -6.41 -27.64
C GLN A 16 -10.64 -7.75 -28.27
N ARG A 17 -9.84 -8.81 -28.07
CA ARG A 17 -10.14 -10.16 -28.58
C ARG A 17 -11.42 -10.76 -27.99
N ARG A 18 -11.97 -10.20 -26.91
CA ARG A 18 -13.16 -10.68 -26.19
C ARG A 18 -14.34 -9.70 -26.19
N HIS A 19 -14.25 -8.57 -26.90
CA HIS A 19 -15.28 -7.51 -26.96
C HIS A 19 -15.64 -6.93 -25.58
N TRP A 20 -14.68 -6.70 -24.69
CA TRP A 20 -14.92 -6.08 -23.39
C TRP A 20 -14.28 -4.69 -23.29
N THR A 21 -14.96 -3.74 -22.64
CA THR A 21 -14.43 -2.40 -22.38
C THR A 21 -13.93 -2.24 -20.94
N VAL A 22 -13.07 -1.25 -20.68
CA VAL A 22 -12.61 -0.88 -19.33
C VAL A 22 -13.80 -0.50 -18.42
N ASP A 23 -14.86 0.03 -19.01
CA ASP A 23 -16.12 0.36 -18.33
C ASP A 23 -16.96 -0.88 -17.99
N ASP A 24 -16.87 -1.97 -18.77
CA ASP A 24 -17.45 -3.28 -18.43
C ASP A 24 -16.71 -3.96 -17.27
N LEU A 25 -15.38 -3.79 -17.25
CA LEU A 25 -14.48 -4.21 -16.18
C LEU A 25 -14.79 -3.48 -14.86
N ARG A 26 -15.12 -2.18 -14.95
CA ARG A 26 -15.56 -1.34 -13.83
C ARG A 26 -16.99 -1.64 -13.36
N ARG A 27 -17.94 -1.87 -14.27
CA ARG A 27 -19.36 -1.93 -13.91
C ARG A 27 -19.83 -3.28 -13.38
N ARG A 28 -19.15 -4.39 -13.67
CA ARG A 28 -19.74 -5.71 -13.39
C ARG A 28 -18.83 -6.78 -12.78
N PHE A 29 -17.81 -7.31 -13.42
CA PHE A 29 -17.64 -8.77 -13.24
C PHE A 29 -16.22 -9.29 -13.56
N ALA A 30 -15.16 -8.88 -12.85
CA ALA A 30 -13.91 -9.65 -12.90
C ALA A 30 -13.95 -10.82 -11.89
N GLN A 31 -14.22 -10.51 -10.62
CA GLN A 31 -14.28 -11.50 -9.54
C GLN A 31 -15.46 -12.46 -9.72
N ALA A 32 -16.69 -11.95 -9.84
CA ALA A 32 -17.89 -12.79 -9.98
C ALA A 32 -17.91 -13.59 -11.30
N GLN A 33 -17.31 -13.07 -12.38
CA GLN A 33 -17.18 -13.83 -13.63
C GLN A 33 -16.08 -14.87 -13.54
N ALA A 34 -14.93 -14.55 -12.92
CA ALA A 34 -13.90 -15.54 -12.67
C ALA A 34 -14.44 -16.68 -11.78
N PHE A 35 -15.17 -16.36 -10.70
CA PHE A 35 -15.84 -17.37 -9.87
C PHE A 35 -16.95 -18.12 -10.62
N SER A 36 -17.72 -17.45 -11.47
CA SER A 36 -18.70 -18.12 -12.33
C SER A 36 -18.03 -19.08 -13.32
N LEU A 37 -16.90 -18.69 -13.90
CA LEU A 37 -16.10 -19.53 -14.79
C LEU A 37 -15.47 -20.71 -14.05
N LEU A 38 -15.07 -20.53 -12.77
CA LEU A 38 -14.58 -21.62 -11.91
C LEU A 38 -15.64 -22.72 -11.67
N ASN A 39 -16.94 -22.43 -11.83
CA ASN A 39 -17.99 -23.44 -11.73
C ASN A 39 -18.05 -24.40 -12.95
N GLY A 40 -17.30 -24.12 -14.02
CA GLY A 40 -17.16 -24.97 -15.19
C GLY A 40 -16.03 -26.00 -15.07
N ARG A 41 -16.10 -27.08 -15.86
CA ARG A 41 -14.97 -28.03 -15.99
C ARG A 41 -13.92 -27.47 -16.94
N HIS A 42 -12.74 -27.15 -16.41
CA HIS A 42 -11.59 -26.67 -17.18
C HIS A 42 -10.36 -27.56 -16.96
N PRO A 43 -9.39 -27.56 -17.90
CA PRO A 43 -8.06 -28.13 -17.66
C PRO A 43 -7.38 -27.45 -16.47
N ALA A 44 -6.59 -28.22 -15.70
CA ALA A 44 -5.97 -27.75 -14.46
C ALA A 44 -5.19 -26.43 -14.59
N ALA A 45 -4.46 -26.25 -15.70
CA ALA A 45 -3.71 -25.01 -15.96
C ALA A 45 -4.63 -23.79 -16.05
N ARG A 46 -5.74 -23.90 -16.78
CA ARG A 46 -6.75 -22.82 -16.90
C ARG A 46 -7.45 -22.56 -15.57
N THR A 47 -7.74 -23.59 -14.79
CA THR A 47 -8.32 -23.43 -13.45
C THR A 47 -7.41 -22.61 -12.54
N ARG A 48 -6.09 -22.87 -12.56
CA ARG A 48 -5.10 -22.10 -11.78
C ARG A 48 -5.04 -20.63 -12.19
N GLU A 49 -5.09 -20.35 -13.50
CA GLU A 49 -5.14 -18.99 -14.04
C GLU A 49 -6.42 -18.24 -13.60
N LEU A 50 -7.57 -18.91 -13.64
CA LEU A 50 -8.83 -18.34 -13.14
C LEU A 50 -8.76 -18.00 -11.65
N TYR A 51 -8.14 -18.87 -10.84
CA TYR A 51 -7.89 -18.58 -9.43
C TYR A 51 -6.91 -17.42 -9.23
N LEU A 52 -5.86 -17.29 -10.04
CA LEU A 52 -4.97 -16.12 -10.00
C LEU A 52 -5.76 -14.82 -10.22
N LEU A 53 -6.56 -14.76 -11.29
CA LEU A 53 -7.36 -13.59 -11.63
C LEU A 53 -8.44 -13.28 -10.58
N ALA A 54 -9.14 -14.32 -10.08
CA ALA A 54 -10.10 -14.16 -8.99
C ALA A 54 -9.43 -13.65 -7.71
N GLY A 55 -8.22 -14.14 -7.42
CA GLY A 55 -7.41 -13.68 -6.29
C GLY A 55 -7.02 -12.23 -6.42
N VAL A 56 -6.46 -11.82 -7.56
CA VAL A 56 -6.10 -10.41 -7.83
C VAL A 56 -7.32 -9.50 -7.70
N ALA A 57 -8.46 -9.86 -8.32
CA ALA A 57 -9.68 -9.07 -8.23
C ALA A 57 -10.17 -8.94 -6.78
N SER A 58 -10.12 -10.02 -6.00
CA SER A 58 -10.42 -10.02 -4.56
C SER A 58 -9.49 -9.07 -3.80
N GLY A 59 -8.18 -9.09 -4.09
CA GLY A 59 -7.21 -8.26 -3.39
C GLY A 59 -7.32 -6.78 -3.72
N LEU A 60 -7.69 -6.44 -4.97
CA LEU A 60 -8.03 -5.07 -5.35
C LEU A 60 -9.27 -4.56 -4.60
N MET A 61 -10.29 -5.40 -4.44
CA MET A 61 -11.46 -5.07 -3.61
C MET A 61 -11.07 -4.93 -2.13
N ALA A 62 -10.16 -5.77 -1.63
CA ALA A 62 -9.63 -5.64 -0.27
C ALA A 62 -8.96 -4.27 -0.06
N ARG A 63 -8.15 -3.83 -1.03
CA ARG A 63 -7.50 -2.51 -1.00
C ARG A 63 -8.52 -1.37 -1.07
N ALA A 64 -9.51 -1.46 -1.94
CA ALA A 64 -10.56 -0.43 -2.03
C ALA A 64 -11.37 -0.32 -0.73
N SER A 65 -11.79 -1.44 -0.15
CA SER A 65 -12.47 -1.46 1.15
C SER A 65 -11.57 -0.90 2.27
N HIS A 66 -10.27 -1.20 2.24
CA HIS A 66 -9.31 -0.65 3.19
C HIS A 66 -9.18 0.87 3.07
N ASP A 67 -9.07 1.41 1.85
CA ASP A 67 -8.95 2.86 1.61
C ASP A 67 -10.23 3.61 2.07
N LEU A 68 -11.38 2.94 2.09
CA LEU A 68 -12.66 3.43 2.63
C LEU A 68 -12.82 3.23 4.16
N GLY A 69 -11.88 2.58 4.83
CA GLY A 69 -11.95 2.26 6.26
C GLY A 69 -12.84 1.06 6.63
N ALA A 70 -13.38 0.35 5.64
CA ALA A 70 -14.23 -0.83 5.81
C ALA A 70 -13.39 -2.09 6.11
N SER A 71 -12.79 -2.12 7.31
CA SER A 71 -11.74 -3.10 7.68
C SER A 71 -12.23 -4.56 7.68
N ARG A 72 -13.50 -4.81 8.04
CA ARG A 72 -14.08 -6.17 8.06
C ARG A 72 -14.27 -6.71 6.64
N GLU A 73 -14.80 -5.89 5.75
CA GLU A 73 -15.00 -6.18 4.33
C GLU A 73 -13.63 -6.38 3.66
N ALA A 74 -12.68 -5.50 3.93
CA ALA A 74 -11.30 -5.61 3.44
C ALA A 74 -10.66 -6.95 3.84
N MET A 75 -10.78 -7.34 5.12
CA MET A 75 -10.23 -8.59 5.61
C MET A 75 -10.91 -9.82 4.99
N THR A 76 -12.22 -9.75 4.74
CA THR A 76 -12.95 -10.81 4.03
C THR A 76 -12.40 -11.02 2.63
N GLN A 77 -12.19 -9.93 1.89
CA GLN A 77 -11.62 -9.97 0.55
C GLN A 77 -10.14 -10.40 0.54
N ALA A 78 -9.36 -10.01 1.54
CA ALA A 78 -7.97 -10.48 1.70
C ALA A 78 -7.89 -12.00 1.98
N ARG A 79 -8.85 -12.55 2.74
CA ARG A 79 -8.98 -14.01 2.94
C ARG A 79 -9.38 -14.73 1.65
N ALA A 80 -10.30 -14.17 0.88
CA ALA A 80 -10.66 -14.71 -0.45
C ALA A 80 -9.46 -14.70 -1.40
N THR A 81 -8.66 -13.63 -1.39
CA THR A 81 -7.39 -13.53 -2.13
C THR A 81 -6.46 -14.68 -1.78
N TYR A 82 -6.24 -14.93 -0.48
CA TYR A 82 -5.37 -16.02 -0.03
C TYR A 82 -5.88 -17.40 -0.45
N ALA A 83 -7.18 -17.66 -0.31
CA ALA A 83 -7.78 -18.92 -0.74
C ALA A 83 -7.61 -19.14 -2.26
N CYS A 84 -7.80 -18.09 -3.06
CA CYS A 84 -7.55 -18.15 -4.49
C CYS A 84 -6.07 -18.38 -4.82
N ALA A 85 -5.17 -17.69 -4.13
CA ALA A 85 -3.72 -17.88 -4.29
C ALA A 85 -3.28 -19.32 -4.01
N ASP A 86 -3.90 -19.94 -3.00
CA ASP A 86 -3.60 -21.31 -2.64
C ASP A 86 -4.07 -22.32 -3.71
N ASN A 87 -5.29 -22.14 -4.21
CA ASN A 87 -5.81 -22.94 -5.32
C ASN A 87 -5.07 -22.70 -6.65
N ALA A 88 -4.58 -21.48 -6.88
CA ALA A 88 -3.71 -21.15 -8.00
C ALA A 88 -2.30 -21.76 -7.87
N GLY A 89 -1.91 -22.16 -6.65
CA GLY A 89 -0.56 -22.59 -6.34
C GLY A 89 0.49 -21.52 -6.61
N HIS A 90 0.16 -20.24 -6.37
CA HIS A 90 0.98 -19.09 -6.76
C HIS A 90 1.56 -18.38 -5.53
N ASP A 91 2.87 -18.49 -5.32
CA ASP A 91 3.53 -18.00 -4.11
C ASP A 91 3.62 -16.46 -4.03
N GLY A 92 3.77 -15.75 -5.16
CA GLY A 92 3.67 -14.28 -5.19
C GLY A 92 2.32 -13.77 -4.69
N LEU A 93 1.21 -14.30 -5.23
CA LEU A 93 -0.14 -13.98 -4.77
C LEU A 93 -0.40 -14.38 -3.31
N ARG A 94 0.12 -15.53 -2.83
CA ARG A 94 0.00 -15.90 -1.40
C ARG A 94 0.71 -14.88 -0.50
N THR A 95 1.89 -14.45 -0.92
CA THR A 95 2.71 -13.43 -0.23
C THR A 95 1.99 -12.08 -0.21
N TRP A 96 1.44 -11.66 -1.35
CA TRP A 96 0.67 -10.42 -1.46
C TRP A 96 -0.62 -10.47 -0.63
N ALA A 97 -1.34 -11.59 -0.61
CA ALA A 97 -2.52 -11.77 0.23
C ALA A 97 -2.20 -11.64 1.72
N ARG A 98 -1.06 -12.18 2.18
CA ARG A 98 -0.57 -11.99 3.55
C ARG A 98 -0.19 -10.54 3.82
N GLY A 99 0.41 -9.86 2.85
CA GLY A 99 0.67 -8.43 2.89
C GLY A 99 -0.62 -7.60 3.04
N LEU A 100 -1.69 -7.93 2.31
CA LEU A 100 -3.00 -7.28 2.46
C LEU A 100 -3.58 -7.49 3.86
N GLN A 101 -3.53 -8.71 4.40
CA GLN A 101 -4.00 -9.01 5.76
C GLN A 101 -3.20 -8.23 6.81
N ALA A 102 -1.87 -8.18 6.66
CA ALA A 102 -0.99 -7.42 7.53
C ALA A 102 -1.27 -5.91 7.46
N LEU A 103 -1.43 -5.35 6.26
CA LEU A 103 -1.79 -3.96 6.03
C LEU A 103 -3.10 -3.61 6.75
N ILE A 104 -4.16 -4.40 6.52
CA ILE A 104 -5.48 -4.15 7.09
C ILE A 104 -5.44 -4.21 8.62
N ALA A 105 -4.76 -5.22 9.18
CA ALA A 105 -4.61 -5.36 10.63
C ALA A 105 -3.84 -4.19 11.26
N TYR A 106 -2.76 -3.74 10.63
CA TYR A 106 -1.95 -2.60 11.10
C TYR A 106 -2.82 -1.35 11.23
N TRP A 107 -3.53 -0.99 10.16
CA TRP A 107 -4.34 0.22 10.12
C TRP A 107 -5.63 0.11 10.96
N ALA A 108 -6.11 -1.11 11.24
CA ALA A 108 -7.18 -1.34 12.20
C ALA A 108 -6.73 -1.20 13.68
N GLY A 109 -5.46 -0.85 13.93
CA GLY A 109 -4.91 -0.68 15.28
C GLY A 109 -4.43 -1.97 15.92
N ASN A 110 -4.22 -3.05 15.15
CA ASN A 110 -3.78 -4.36 15.63
C ASN A 110 -2.38 -4.72 15.10
N PRO A 111 -1.30 -4.01 15.51
CA PRO A 111 0.05 -4.24 14.99
C PRO A 111 0.58 -5.65 15.29
N ALA A 112 0.22 -6.26 16.42
CA ALA A 112 0.60 -7.65 16.73
C ALA A 112 -0.01 -8.66 15.73
N GLU A 113 -1.29 -8.48 15.35
CA GLU A 113 -1.92 -9.33 14.33
C GLU A 113 -1.28 -9.09 12.96
N SER A 114 -0.88 -7.84 12.65
CA SER A 114 -0.16 -7.50 11.43
C SER A 114 1.19 -8.21 11.32
N VAL A 115 1.98 -8.23 12.41
CA VAL A 115 3.23 -9.00 12.47
C VAL A 115 2.95 -10.49 12.25
N SER A 116 1.92 -11.04 12.90
CA SER A 116 1.54 -12.44 12.72
C SER A 116 1.22 -12.80 11.26
N TYR A 117 0.44 -11.97 10.55
CA TYR A 117 0.18 -12.20 9.12
C TYR A 117 1.44 -12.12 8.27
N SER A 118 2.33 -11.16 8.58
CA SER A 118 3.60 -11.01 7.87
C SER A 118 4.47 -12.27 8.02
N GLN A 119 4.64 -12.75 9.25
CA GLN A 119 5.42 -13.96 9.55
C GLN A 119 4.82 -15.22 8.93
N ARG A 120 3.48 -15.33 8.89
CA ARG A 120 2.78 -16.45 8.21
C ARG A 120 2.96 -16.43 6.69
N GLY A 121 3.35 -15.31 6.10
CA GLY A 121 3.67 -15.19 4.68
C GLY A 121 5.12 -15.57 4.33
N THR A 122 6.02 -15.62 5.32
CA THR A 122 7.46 -15.89 5.11
C THR A 122 7.74 -17.15 4.28
N PRO A 123 7.05 -18.29 4.47
CA PRO A 123 7.32 -19.47 3.65
C PRO A 123 7.02 -19.28 2.16
N ALA A 124 5.96 -18.55 1.81
CA ALA A 124 5.65 -18.25 0.41
C ALA A 124 6.61 -17.19 -0.14
N ALA A 125 6.95 -16.19 0.67
CA ALA A 125 7.88 -15.11 0.31
C ALA A 125 9.28 -15.64 -0.03
N SER A 126 9.75 -16.70 0.62
CA SER A 126 11.06 -17.30 0.32
C SER A 126 11.10 -18.13 -0.97
N ARG A 127 9.94 -18.41 -1.58
CA ARG A 127 9.82 -19.23 -2.81
C ARG A 127 9.41 -18.44 -4.05
N THR A 128 9.17 -17.14 -3.92
CA THR A 128 8.74 -16.28 -5.03
C THR A 128 9.81 -15.23 -5.34
N PRO A 129 10.07 -14.93 -6.63
CA PRO A 129 10.85 -13.77 -7.04
C PRO A 129 10.04 -12.46 -7.01
N SER A 130 8.79 -12.50 -6.54
CA SER A 130 7.88 -11.36 -6.58
C SER A 130 8.31 -10.20 -5.70
N THR A 131 8.03 -8.98 -6.13
CA THR A 131 8.20 -7.80 -5.28
C THR A 131 7.27 -7.81 -4.07
N ALA A 132 6.24 -8.66 -4.04
CA ALA A 132 5.40 -8.91 -2.86
C ALA A 132 6.23 -9.37 -1.63
N ALA A 133 7.34 -10.09 -1.82
CA ALA A 133 8.23 -10.49 -0.73
C ALA A 133 8.90 -9.27 -0.07
N VAL A 134 9.25 -8.26 -0.87
CA VAL A 134 9.78 -6.98 -0.37
C VAL A 134 8.72 -6.25 0.44
N TRP A 135 7.48 -6.22 -0.08
CA TRP A 135 6.37 -5.56 0.58
C TRP A 135 6.02 -6.19 1.94
N LEU A 136 5.98 -7.52 2.00
CA LEU A 136 5.67 -8.26 3.22
C LEU A 136 6.68 -7.95 4.35
N ALA A 137 7.98 -7.99 4.05
CA ALA A 137 9.02 -7.63 5.01
C ALA A 137 8.98 -6.15 5.41
N SER A 138 8.64 -5.26 4.47
CA SER A 138 8.48 -3.82 4.74
C SER A 138 7.28 -3.54 5.66
N LEU A 139 6.18 -4.30 5.52
CA LEU A 139 5.03 -4.25 6.42
C LEU A 139 5.38 -4.76 7.82
N GLU A 140 6.13 -5.86 7.89
CA GLU A 140 6.58 -6.40 9.17
C GLU A 140 7.41 -5.36 9.95
N ALA A 141 8.36 -4.69 9.28
CA ALA A 141 9.16 -3.62 9.88
C ALA A 141 8.28 -2.49 10.45
N ARG A 142 7.30 -2.01 9.68
CA ARG A 142 6.34 -0.99 10.12
C ARG A 142 5.55 -1.43 11.35
N SER A 143 5.07 -2.66 11.35
CA SER A 143 4.26 -3.19 12.46
C SER A 143 5.07 -3.46 13.71
N LEU A 144 6.32 -3.92 13.56
CA LEU A 144 7.27 -4.08 14.67
C LEU A 144 7.66 -2.73 15.29
N ALA A 145 7.81 -1.68 14.47
CA ALA A 145 8.10 -0.34 14.97
C ALA A 145 6.95 0.21 15.83
N ALA A 146 5.70 -0.04 15.41
CA ALA A 146 4.52 0.31 16.22
C ALA A 146 4.44 -0.44 17.57
N LEU A 147 5.15 -1.56 17.71
CA LEU A 147 5.31 -2.30 18.97
C LEU A 147 6.59 -1.91 19.73
N GLY A 148 7.47 -1.09 19.16
CA GLY A 148 8.76 -0.70 19.75
C GLY A 148 9.86 -1.78 19.66
N HIS A 149 9.68 -2.80 18.81
CA HIS A 149 10.63 -3.92 18.68
C HIS A 149 11.80 -3.59 17.74
N TRP A 150 12.61 -2.59 18.09
CA TRP A 150 13.59 -1.97 17.19
C TRP A 150 14.65 -2.93 16.60
N SER A 151 15.15 -3.90 17.36
CA SER A 151 16.08 -4.91 16.84
C SER A 151 15.45 -5.73 15.70
N GLU A 152 14.17 -6.07 15.85
CA GLU A 152 13.42 -6.79 14.81
C GLU A 152 13.06 -5.89 13.63
N VAL A 153 12.84 -4.59 13.85
CA VAL A 153 12.63 -3.60 12.77
C VAL A 153 13.81 -3.59 11.81
N HIS A 154 15.04 -3.47 12.32
CA HIS A 154 16.24 -3.50 11.46
C HIS A 154 16.36 -4.83 10.70
N SER A 155 16.12 -5.93 11.39
CA SER A 155 16.12 -7.27 10.77
C SER A 155 15.10 -7.38 9.63
N ALA A 156 13.90 -6.81 9.80
CA ALA A 156 12.86 -6.81 8.77
C ALA A 156 13.20 -5.87 7.60
N VAL A 157 13.79 -4.69 7.86
CA VAL A 157 14.29 -3.78 6.82
C VAL A 157 15.39 -4.45 5.99
N ASP A 158 16.32 -5.16 6.64
CA ASP A 158 17.37 -5.91 5.96
C ASP A 158 16.81 -7.07 5.12
N ARG A 159 15.80 -7.78 5.64
CA ARG A 159 15.07 -8.78 4.84
C ARG A 159 14.41 -8.14 3.62
N ALA A 160 13.79 -6.97 3.75
CA ALA A 160 13.19 -6.27 2.62
C ALA A 160 14.24 -5.88 1.55
N ASN A 161 15.44 -5.44 1.98
CA ASN A 161 16.54 -5.17 1.06
C ASN A 161 17.02 -6.44 0.35
N LYS A 162 17.25 -7.53 1.09
CA LYS A 162 17.63 -8.82 0.48
C LYS A 162 16.58 -9.33 -0.50
N SER A 163 15.30 -9.27 -0.13
CA SER A 163 14.21 -9.65 -1.04
C SER A 163 14.19 -8.78 -2.29
N ARG A 164 14.58 -7.50 -2.20
CA ARG A 164 14.66 -6.60 -3.36
C ARG A 164 15.77 -7.04 -4.31
N ASP A 165 16.93 -7.40 -3.78
CA ASP A 165 18.08 -7.81 -4.58
C ASP A 165 17.81 -9.12 -5.35
N HIS A 166 16.94 -9.99 -4.80
CA HIS A 166 16.52 -11.24 -5.44
C HIS A 166 15.26 -11.10 -6.31
N ALA A 167 14.56 -9.95 -6.25
CA ALA A 167 13.29 -9.80 -6.94
C ALA A 167 13.51 -9.62 -8.45
N THR A 168 13.08 -10.61 -9.23
CA THR A 168 13.06 -10.55 -10.70
C THR A 168 11.66 -10.35 -11.28
N GLY A 169 10.62 -10.35 -10.42
CA GLY A 169 9.21 -10.28 -10.82
C GLY A 169 8.61 -11.66 -11.15
N ASP A 170 7.29 -11.77 -10.98
CA ASP A 170 6.48 -12.91 -11.42
C ASP A 170 5.17 -12.45 -12.10
N GLU A 171 4.25 -13.38 -12.39
CA GLU A 171 2.99 -13.07 -13.09
C GLU A 171 2.09 -12.08 -12.33
N LEU A 172 2.26 -11.95 -11.00
CA LEU A 172 1.58 -10.91 -10.24
C LEU A 172 2.21 -9.54 -10.51
N ASP A 173 3.53 -9.46 -10.54
CA ASP A 173 4.25 -8.20 -10.83
C ASP A 173 3.99 -7.70 -12.26
N ASP A 174 3.84 -8.63 -13.22
CA ASP A 174 3.52 -8.30 -14.62
C ASP A 174 2.19 -7.53 -14.77
N LEU A 175 1.27 -7.65 -13.80
CA LEU A 175 0.02 -6.89 -13.78
C LEU A 175 0.22 -5.41 -13.42
N GLY A 176 1.36 -5.06 -12.81
CA GLY A 176 1.69 -3.69 -12.46
C GLY A 176 0.83 -3.09 -11.35
N GLY A 177 0.97 -1.77 -11.16
CA GLY A 177 0.15 -1.02 -10.21
C GLY A 177 0.23 -1.58 -8.78
N LEU A 178 -0.93 -1.86 -8.18
CA LEU A 178 -1.05 -2.36 -6.81
C LEU A 178 -0.48 -3.77 -6.59
N CYS A 179 -0.25 -4.51 -7.68
CA CYS A 179 0.36 -5.84 -7.66
C CYS A 179 1.89 -5.79 -7.62
N THR A 180 2.48 -4.60 -7.80
CA THR A 180 3.93 -4.37 -7.70
C THR A 180 4.30 -3.51 -6.49
N PHE A 181 5.49 -3.75 -5.96
CA PHE A 181 6.09 -2.96 -4.89
C PHE A 181 7.36 -2.29 -5.41
N THR A 182 7.27 -0.99 -5.70
CA THR A 182 8.36 -0.20 -6.28
C THR A 182 9.41 0.19 -5.23
N ARG A 183 10.58 0.67 -5.70
CA ARG A 183 11.64 1.17 -4.81
C ARG A 183 11.18 2.39 -4.00
N ALA A 184 10.42 3.30 -4.60
CA ALA A 184 9.85 4.45 -3.90
C ALA A 184 8.97 4.02 -2.71
N ARG A 185 8.10 3.02 -2.92
CA ARG A 185 7.26 2.45 -1.84
C ARG A 185 8.10 1.79 -0.75
N GLN A 186 9.16 1.07 -1.11
CA GLN A 186 10.07 0.48 -0.12
C GLN A 186 10.76 1.53 0.74
N LEU A 187 11.26 2.61 0.13
CA LEU A 187 11.88 3.73 0.84
C LEU A 187 10.88 4.39 1.80
N TYR A 188 9.65 4.64 1.33
CA TYR A 188 8.56 5.14 2.17
C TYR A 188 8.31 4.25 3.38
N TYR A 189 8.09 2.95 3.19
CA TYR A 189 7.78 2.03 4.28
C TYR A 189 8.90 1.97 5.32
N ALA A 190 10.16 1.99 4.89
CA ALA A 190 11.30 2.03 5.80
C ALA A 190 11.38 3.37 6.54
N ALA A 191 11.14 4.51 5.87
CA ALA A 191 11.09 5.81 6.54
C ALA A 191 9.98 5.88 7.59
N ASP A 192 8.78 5.40 7.25
CA ASP A 192 7.61 5.38 8.14
C ASP A 192 7.82 4.47 9.37
N ALA A 193 8.47 3.32 9.19
CA ALA A 193 8.84 2.44 10.31
C ALA A 193 9.83 3.13 11.26
N LEU A 194 10.80 3.89 10.73
CA LEU A 194 11.89 4.47 11.52
C LEU A 194 11.54 5.83 12.14
N ALA A 195 10.56 6.55 11.60
CA ALA A 195 10.17 7.90 12.03
C ALA A 195 9.82 8.00 13.52
N TRP A 196 9.49 6.88 14.17
CA TRP A 196 9.08 6.81 15.57
C TRP A 196 10.23 6.60 16.57
N SER A 197 11.48 6.53 16.12
CA SER A 197 12.67 6.48 16.97
C SER A 197 13.56 7.69 16.73
N ALA A 198 13.87 8.44 17.80
CA ALA A 198 14.83 9.54 17.72
C ALA A 198 16.24 9.04 17.32
N ALA A 199 16.62 7.81 17.71
CA ALA A 199 17.89 7.21 17.32
C ALA A 199 17.97 6.93 15.81
N GLU A 200 16.83 6.79 15.14
CA GLU A 200 16.72 6.47 13.72
C GLU A 200 16.42 7.69 12.84
N ALA A 201 16.32 8.89 13.43
CA ALA A 201 15.81 10.08 12.75
C ALA A 201 16.60 10.44 11.48
N ASP A 202 17.94 10.34 11.50
CA ASP A 202 18.78 10.60 10.32
C ASP A 202 18.44 9.64 9.17
N GLN A 203 18.32 8.35 9.48
CA GLN A 203 17.98 7.33 8.50
C GLN A 203 16.54 7.45 7.99
N ALA A 204 15.60 7.79 8.87
CA ALA A 204 14.20 8.00 8.52
C ALA A 204 14.06 9.19 7.55
N GLU A 205 14.73 10.32 7.85
CA GLU A 205 14.69 11.51 6.99
C GLU A 205 15.33 11.25 5.64
N ALA A 206 16.53 10.65 5.60
CA ALA A 206 17.22 10.32 4.35
C ALA A 206 16.35 9.42 3.43
N ARG A 207 15.69 8.41 4.01
CA ARG A 207 14.78 7.52 3.27
C ARG A 207 13.51 8.24 2.82
N ALA A 208 12.95 9.10 3.65
CA ALA A 208 11.75 9.86 3.31
C ALA A 208 12.00 10.85 2.17
N VAL A 209 13.11 11.59 2.22
CA VAL A 209 13.53 12.51 1.14
C VAL A 209 13.75 11.73 -0.16
N ALA A 210 14.52 10.63 -0.12
CA ALA A 210 14.73 9.79 -1.30
C ALA A 210 13.43 9.22 -1.88
N ALA A 211 12.44 8.88 -1.03
CA ALA A 211 11.12 8.46 -1.48
C ALA A 211 10.34 9.60 -2.14
N VAL A 212 10.34 10.81 -1.56
CA VAL A 212 9.69 12.00 -2.14
C VAL A 212 10.28 12.31 -3.52
N ASP A 213 11.59 12.31 -3.65
CA ASP A 213 12.28 12.56 -4.92
C ASP A 213 11.93 11.49 -5.96
N ALA A 214 11.89 10.21 -5.54
CA ALA A 214 11.49 9.12 -6.42
C ALA A 214 10.03 9.22 -6.88
N TYR A 215 9.13 9.78 -6.06
CA TYR A 215 7.75 10.03 -6.49
C TYR A 215 7.62 11.28 -7.37
N ALA A 216 8.50 12.27 -7.24
CA ALA A 216 8.44 13.51 -8.01
C ALA A 216 8.66 13.27 -9.53
N VAL A 217 9.43 12.26 -9.90
CA VAL A 217 9.74 11.91 -11.29
C VAL A 217 8.68 11.01 -11.96
N VAL A 218 7.72 10.49 -11.20
CA VAL A 218 6.64 9.64 -11.74
C VAL A 218 5.50 10.53 -12.27
N PRO A 219 4.95 10.27 -13.47
CA PRO A 219 3.79 11.01 -13.97
C PRO A 219 2.63 11.00 -12.96
N GLU A 220 1.89 12.10 -12.86
CA GLU A 220 0.82 12.25 -11.84
C GLU A 220 -0.22 11.13 -11.91
N ALA A 221 -0.65 10.75 -13.11
CA ALA A 221 -1.61 9.65 -13.32
C ALA A 221 -1.11 8.27 -12.85
N ALA A 222 0.20 8.09 -12.71
CA ALA A 222 0.83 6.84 -12.28
C ALA A 222 1.35 6.91 -10.82
N ARG A 223 1.27 8.08 -10.17
CA ARG A 223 1.71 8.23 -8.78
C ARG A 223 0.73 7.56 -7.83
N ALA A 224 1.25 6.72 -6.95
CA ALA A 224 0.53 6.25 -5.77
C ALA A 224 0.37 7.42 -4.77
N PHE A 225 -0.61 8.30 -5.01
CA PHE A 225 -0.80 9.53 -4.24
C PHE A 225 -0.88 9.28 -2.72
N GLY A 226 -1.47 8.17 -2.30
CA GLY A 226 -1.56 7.79 -0.88
C GLY A 226 -0.20 7.46 -0.25
N ASP A 227 0.65 6.71 -0.94
CA ASP A 227 2.00 6.42 -0.45
C ASP A 227 2.87 7.69 -0.45
N HIS A 228 2.68 8.57 -1.43
CA HIS A 228 3.37 9.85 -1.49
C HIS A 228 2.97 10.79 -0.34
N ALA A 229 1.68 10.86 -0.02
CA ALA A 229 1.18 11.59 1.15
C ALA A 229 1.69 10.98 2.47
N GLY A 230 1.66 9.64 2.59
CA GLY A 230 2.23 8.94 3.74
C GLY A 230 3.72 9.22 3.93
N THR A 231 4.49 9.28 2.84
CA THR A 231 5.92 9.62 2.87
C THR A 231 6.16 11.02 3.46
N ARG A 232 5.34 12.00 3.04
CA ARG A 232 5.39 13.36 3.57
C ARG A 232 5.04 13.42 5.05
N CYS A 233 4.05 12.64 5.50
CA CYS A 233 3.72 12.51 6.92
C CYS A 233 4.87 11.90 7.72
N ALA A 234 5.52 10.84 7.22
CA ALA A 234 6.69 10.24 7.87
C ALA A 234 7.87 11.22 7.98
N LEU A 235 8.11 12.02 6.92
CA LEU A 235 9.11 13.09 6.94
C LEU A 235 8.79 14.14 8.02
N ALA A 236 7.53 14.58 8.11
CA ALA A 236 7.11 15.53 9.13
C ALA A 236 7.25 14.98 10.56
N ILE A 237 6.86 13.73 10.81
CA ILE A 237 7.04 13.07 12.11
C ILE A 237 8.53 13.07 12.49
N THR A 238 9.39 12.72 11.54
CA THR A 238 10.85 12.69 11.75
C THR A 238 11.41 14.10 12.05
N ARG A 239 10.95 15.13 11.33
CA ARG A 239 11.39 16.51 11.59
C ARG A 239 10.90 17.06 12.92
N ILE A 240 9.66 16.74 13.30
CA ILE A 240 9.11 17.08 14.61
C ILE A 240 9.96 16.47 15.73
N SER A 241 10.36 15.21 15.62
CA SER A 241 11.18 14.55 16.66
C SER A 241 12.58 15.19 16.82
N ARG A 242 13.04 15.91 15.81
CA ARG A 242 14.28 16.71 15.82
C ARG A 242 14.09 18.17 16.24
N GLY A 243 12.85 18.60 16.50
CA GLY A 243 12.52 19.99 16.81
C GLY A 243 12.34 20.91 15.58
N ASP A 244 12.40 20.38 14.36
CA ASP A 244 12.18 21.13 13.12
C ASP A 244 10.69 21.18 12.74
N VAL A 245 9.93 22.01 13.47
CA VAL A 245 8.48 22.17 13.25
C VAL A 245 8.19 22.89 11.93
N GLU A 246 9.02 23.85 11.52
CA GLU A 246 8.84 24.56 10.25
C GLU A 246 9.05 23.63 9.05
N GLY A 247 10.11 22.82 9.07
CA GLY A 247 10.36 21.82 8.04
C GLY A 247 9.31 20.72 8.04
N ALA A 248 8.70 20.39 9.18
CA ALA A 248 7.55 19.50 9.24
C ALA A 248 6.31 20.12 8.57
N ALA A 249 6.01 21.39 8.84
CA ALA A 249 4.92 22.12 8.19
C ALA A 249 5.10 22.18 6.67
N HIS A 250 6.33 22.43 6.20
CA HIS A 250 6.67 22.40 4.79
C HIS A 250 6.44 21.00 4.17
N ALA A 251 6.86 19.94 4.86
CA ALA A 251 6.73 18.57 4.37
C ALA A 251 5.27 18.18 4.11
N VAL A 252 4.33 18.55 5.00
CA VAL A 252 2.91 18.19 4.86
C VAL A 252 2.07 19.20 4.09
N ALA A 253 2.62 20.36 3.67
CA ALA A 253 1.84 21.42 3.03
C ALA A 253 0.95 20.91 1.88
N THR A 254 1.54 20.18 0.93
CA THR A 254 0.78 19.63 -0.22
C THR A 254 -0.20 18.52 0.16
N VAL A 255 0.01 17.84 1.30
CA VAL A 255 -0.94 16.84 1.81
C VAL A 255 -2.18 17.55 2.34
N LEU A 256 -2.00 18.66 3.05
CA LEU A 256 -3.11 19.42 3.64
C LEU A 256 -3.97 20.13 2.58
N ASP A 257 -3.40 20.38 1.40
CA ASP A 257 -4.11 20.96 0.25
C ASP A 257 -4.87 19.91 -0.60
N MET A 258 -4.77 18.62 -0.27
CA MET A 258 -5.46 17.56 -1.03
C MET A 258 -6.99 17.72 -0.97
N PRO A 259 -7.69 17.55 -2.11
CA PRO A 259 -9.15 17.63 -2.14
C PRO A 259 -9.79 16.48 -1.35
N PRO A 260 -10.99 16.67 -0.75
CA PRO A 260 -11.66 15.65 0.06
C PRO A 260 -11.76 14.26 -0.59
N ALA A 261 -11.97 14.20 -1.91
CA ALA A 261 -12.08 12.95 -2.67
C ALA A 261 -10.79 12.10 -2.66
N GLN A 262 -9.63 12.70 -2.37
CA GLN A 262 -8.35 12.00 -2.28
C GLN A 262 -7.95 11.68 -0.83
N ARG A 263 -8.70 12.13 0.19
CA ARG A 263 -8.38 11.94 1.61
C ARG A 263 -8.85 10.56 2.10
N THR A 264 -8.18 9.51 1.63
CA THR A 264 -8.47 8.12 2.05
C THR A 264 -8.24 7.92 3.55
N TYR A 265 -8.79 6.84 4.09
CA TYR A 265 -8.63 6.49 5.51
C TYR A 265 -7.15 6.49 5.96
N GLY A 266 -6.26 5.92 5.15
CA GLY A 266 -4.81 5.87 5.44
C GLY A 266 -4.16 7.26 5.50
N ILE A 267 -4.54 8.18 4.61
CA ILE A 267 -4.01 9.55 4.60
C ILE A 267 -4.49 10.32 5.82
N VAL A 268 -5.79 10.26 6.12
CA VAL A 268 -6.37 10.92 7.31
C VAL A 268 -5.71 10.40 8.58
N THR A 269 -5.49 9.09 8.67
CA THR A 269 -4.82 8.47 9.82
C THR A 269 -3.36 8.92 9.91
N SER A 270 -2.64 8.98 8.78
CA SER A 270 -1.25 9.48 8.72
C SER A 270 -1.13 10.94 9.16
N VAL A 271 -2.08 11.80 8.78
CA VAL A 271 -2.15 13.18 9.27
C VAL A 271 -2.41 13.22 10.78
N GLY A 272 -3.27 12.34 11.29
CA GLY A 272 -3.47 12.15 12.73
C GLY A 272 -2.19 11.71 13.45
N HIS A 273 -1.31 10.94 12.80
CA HIS A 273 -0.01 10.57 13.37
C HIS A 273 0.91 11.80 13.52
N VAL A 274 0.94 12.70 12.53
CA VAL A 274 1.66 13.99 12.62
C VAL A 274 1.11 14.83 13.77
N GLN A 275 -0.22 14.90 13.94
CA GLN A 275 -0.84 15.61 15.07
C GLN A 275 -0.37 15.07 16.43
N ARG A 276 -0.32 13.75 16.59
CA ARG A 276 0.15 13.13 17.84
C ARG A 276 1.62 13.40 18.10
N ALA A 277 2.47 13.34 17.08
CA ALA A 277 3.89 13.68 17.21
C ALA A 277 4.07 15.15 17.63
N LEU A 278 3.33 16.07 17.01
CA LEU A 278 3.39 17.50 17.30
C LEU A 278 2.93 17.81 18.74
N ALA A 279 1.90 17.13 19.23
CA ALA A 279 1.36 17.34 20.58
C ALA A 279 2.35 17.01 21.72
N ILE A 280 3.40 16.23 21.44
CA ILE A 280 4.44 15.85 22.42
C ILE A 280 5.51 16.97 22.54
N VAL A 281 5.67 17.79 21.50
CA VAL A 281 6.68 18.86 21.46
C VAL A 281 6.07 20.19 21.94
N ALA A 282 6.79 20.91 22.80
CA ALA A 282 6.32 22.17 23.37
C ALA A 282 6.16 23.28 22.31
N GLY A 283 5.10 24.09 22.46
CA GLY A 283 4.58 24.98 21.42
C GLY A 283 5.36 26.27 21.17
N GLY A 284 5.30 26.70 19.91
CA GLY A 284 5.58 28.03 19.37
C GLY A 284 4.53 28.39 18.31
N SER A 285 4.58 29.60 17.72
CA SER A 285 3.57 30.06 16.75
C SER A 285 3.38 29.09 15.56
N ALA A 286 4.49 28.58 15.00
CA ALA A 286 4.46 27.60 13.91
C ALA A 286 3.78 26.27 14.31
N GLY A 287 3.95 25.82 15.55
CA GLY A 287 3.30 24.62 16.06
C GLY A 287 1.79 24.78 16.21
N SER A 288 1.34 25.96 16.67
CA SER A 288 -0.09 26.28 16.77
C SER A 288 -0.76 26.33 15.40
N GLU A 289 -0.15 27.02 14.43
CA GLU A 289 -0.68 27.11 13.06
C GLU A 289 -0.77 25.72 12.40
N LEU A 290 0.30 24.92 12.51
CA LEU A 290 0.31 23.56 11.97
C LEU A 290 -0.77 22.70 12.64
N THR A 291 -0.95 22.81 13.95
CA THR A 291 -2.00 22.09 14.69
C THR A 291 -3.39 22.40 14.14
N ASP A 292 -3.69 23.67 13.88
CA ASP A 292 -4.99 24.08 13.36
C ASP A 292 -5.23 23.58 11.93
N ARG A 293 -4.23 23.67 11.05
CA ARG A 293 -4.33 23.13 9.69
C ARG A 293 -4.52 21.61 9.68
N LEU A 294 -3.79 20.89 10.53
CA LEU A 294 -3.95 19.43 10.67
C LEU A 294 -5.37 19.09 11.17
N ARG A 295 -5.92 19.87 12.11
CA ARG A 295 -7.27 19.67 12.65
C ARG A 295 -8.35 19.94 11.59
N ASP A 296 -8.22 21.02 10.82
CA ASP A 296 -9.13 21.30 9.72
C ASP A 296 -9.13 20.17 8.67
N PHE A 297 -7.96 19.61 8.37
CA PHE A 297 -7.83 18.50 7.44
C PHE A 297 -8.60 17.25 7.88
N THR A 298 -8.49 16.88 9.17
CA THR A 298 -9.13 15.66 9.70
C THR A 298 -10.61 15.84 10.03
N THR A 299 -11.08 17.08 10.23
CA THR A 299 -12.49 17.38 10.56
C THR A 299 -13.38 17.61 9.34
N ARG A 300 -12.84 18.10 8.21
CA ARG A 300 -13.57 18.18 6.94
C ARG A 300 -13.79 16.77 6.39
N ARG A 301 -14.95 16.20 6.75
CA ARG A 301 -15.35 14.82 6.41
C ARG A 301 -15.15 14.53 4.92
N MET A 302 -14.74 13.29 4.65
CA MET A 302 -14.86 12.63 3.36
C MET A 302 -16.27 12.88 2.82
N ALA A 303 -16.39 13.68 1.76
CA ALA A 303 -17.63 13.76 1.01
C ALA A 303 -17.79 12.38 0.37
N ILE A 304 -18.70 11.56 0.89
CA ILE A 304 -19.15 10.36 0.19
C ILE A 304 -19.79 10.89 -1.10
N PRO A 305 -19.30 10.52 -2.29
CA PRO A 305 -19.98 10.87 -3.53
C PRO A 305 -21.42 10.34 -3.43
N SER A 306 -22.38 11.25 -3.52
CA SER A 306 -23.81 10.95 -3.69
C SER A 306 -24.06 10.12 -4.93
#